data_AF-A0A395YI49-F1
#
_entry.id   AF-A0A395YI49-F1
#
_cell.length_a   1.000
_cell.length_b   1.000
_cell.length_c   1.000
_cell.angle_alpha   90.00
_cell.angle_beta   90.00
_cell.angle_gamma   90.00
#
_symmetry.space_group_name_H-M   'P 1'
#
loop_
_entity.id
_entity.type
_entity.pdbx_description
1 polymer ?
#
loop_
_entity_poly.entity_id
_entity_poly.type
_entity_poly.pdbx_seq_one_letter_code
_entity_poly.pdbx_strand_id
1 'polypeptide(L)'
;MITNEKDLTMDRKQDLVSCLRYSKENHVLLEITSANGKNFPIQVTELKEDMVLYLFSNGTEGKIRLSNIQNWRFINPEDQEKYEEQQVAQYFSIQEPGKRIQHFQQYYQEILMKLQRKQAEGSVEYGFYDFRLRTYAQMFTGLLWKRNNLLLSYLMGDGTRLAKGSLKKEPLLLLQQSNLSQKSAVHAALENRVSVIEGPPGTGKTTTIISIIANMVYRGQKVLIVSKNNSAIDNVAEELEAIQLPDFYVRMGNEKVMKSAGARLKEKLDRYKQSIDELRDRNNSIDELQNEDNGDHPVTEVYQKLTVLEEKLNRLTAASNELDELKNQLKHLEKRREAYGFSRHEKKISRRVTRSEKAKRKLDFLSELSVRLERGEMPGLFRQLFLLIAYRESLDNFRTNGICQILFLEEAYLRLGLKSWNGCLKMKIWKH
;
A
#
# COMPACT_ATOMS: atom_id res chain seq x y z
N MET A 1 -24.83 -1.06 -20.68
CA MET A 1 -23.78 -0.56 -21.59
C MET A 1 -22.49 -0.44 -20.79
N ILE A 2 -21.67 -1.48 -20.82
CA ILE A 2 -20.34 -1.47 -20.19
C ILE A 2 -19.43 -0.79 -21.21
N THR A 3 -18.89 0.38 -20.86
CA THR A 3 -17.95 1.11 -21.71
C THR A 3 -16.71 0.26 -21.94
N ASN A 4 -16.42 -0.03 -23.22
CA ASN A 4 -15.25 -0.74 -23.71
C ASN A 4 -13.98 0.11 -23.56
N GLU A 5 -13.59 0.45 -22.34
CA GLU A 5 -12.26 1.02 -22.09
C GLU A 5 -11.28 -0.14 -21.90
N LYS A 6 -10.64 -0.55 -23.00
CA LYS A 6 -9.41 -1.33 -22.94
C LYS A 6 -8.38 -0.49 -22.19
N ASP A 7 -7.84 -1.06 -21.11
CA ASP A 7 -6.72 -0.51 -20.36
C ASP A 7 -5.48 -0.45 -21.28
N LEU A 8 -5.24 0.70 -21.91
CA LEU A 8 -4.12 0.94 -22.84
C LEU A 8 -2.78 0.99 -22.08
N THR A 9 -2.16 -0.16 -21.87
CA THR A 9 -0.72 -0.25 -21.49
C THR A 9 0.12 -1.08 -22.43
N MET A 10 -0.48 -1.64 -23.49
CA MET A 10 0.25 -2.21 -24.62
C MET A 10 0.07 -1.28 -25.82
N ASP A 11 1.16 -1.04 -26.56
CA ASP A 11 1.08 -0.40 -27.87
C ASP A 11 0.03 -1.14 -28.70
N ARG A 12 -0.98 -0.40 -29.21
CA ARG A 12 -2.09 -0.96 -29.99
C ARG A 12 -1.59 -1.85 -31.12
N LYS A 13 -0.42 -1.51 -31.67
CA LYS A 13 0.25 -2.30 -32.71
C LYS A 13 0.76 -3.65 -32.18
N GLN A 14 1.31 -3.69 -30.96
CA GLN A 14 1.77 -4.93 -30.33
C GLN A 14 0.60 -5.86 -29.98
N ASP A 15 -0.50 -5.33 -29.44
CA ASP A 15 -1.71 -6.14 -29.12
C ASP A 15 -2.30 -6.76 -30.39
N LEU A 16 -2.41 -5.99 -31.48
CA LEU A 16 -2.85 -6.50 -32.79
C LEU A 16 -1.98 -7.65 -33.27
N VAL A 17 -0.65 -7.48 -33.24
CA VAL A 17 0.29 -8.50 -33.69
C VAL A 17 0.19 -9.77 -32.84
N SER A 18 0.03 -9.66 -31.52
CA SER A 18 -0.19 -10.80 -30.63
C SER A 18 -1.51 -11.53 -30.95
N CYS A 19 -2.61 -10.81 -31.17
CA CYS A 19 -3.89 -11.43 -31.58
C CYS A 19 -3.75 -12.20 -32.90
N LEU A 20 -3.08 -11.61 -33.90
CA LEU A 20 -2.90 -12.23 -35.20
C LEU A 20 -2.02 -13.49 -35.13
N ARG A 21 -0.96 -13.48 -34.30
CA ARG A 21 -0.14 -14.68 -34.03
C ARG A 21 -0.98 -15.79 -33.38
N TYR A 22 -1.78 -15.45 -32.38
CA TYR A 22 -2.66 -16.41 -31.71
C TYR A 22 -3.67 -17.04 -32.69
N SER A 23 -4.29 -16.23 -33.56
CA SER A 23 -5.18 -16.70 -34.61
C SER A 23 -4.48 -17.67 -35.57
N LYS A 24 -3.24 -17.39 -35.96
CA LYS A 24 -2.42 -18.28 -36.80
C LYS A 24 -2.12 -19.61 -36.10
N GLU A 25 -1.62 -19.56 -34.87
CA GLU A 25 -1.17 -20.74 -34.12
C GLU A 25 -2.33 -21.69 -33.76
N ASN A 26 -3.50 -21.13 -33.45
CA ASN A 26 -4.66 -21.89 -32.99
C ASN A 26 -5.75 -22.05 -34.07
N HIS A 27 -5.50 -21.59 -35.30
CA HIS A 27 -6.44 -21.64 -36.42
C HIS A 27 -7.80 -20.96 -36.14
N VAL A 28 -7.81 -19.90 -35.33
CA VAL A 28 -9.03 -19.20 -34.89
C VAL A 28 -9.41 -18.08 -35.86
N LEU A 29 -10.71 -17.85 -36.04
CA LEU A 29 -11.25 -16.76 -36.86
C LEU A 29 -11.30 -15.42 -36.11
N LEU A 30 -10.81 -14.37 -36.79
CA LEU A 30 -10.90 -12.98 -36.35
C LEU A 30 -11.84 -12.21 -37.30
N GLU A 31 -12.64 -11.31 -36.76
CA GLU A 31 -13.29 -10.27 -37.56
C GLU A 31 -12.43 -9.02 -37.53
N ILE A 32 -12.07 -8.51 -38.71
CA ILE A 32 -11.26 -7.31 -38.87
C ILE A 32 -12.07 -6.20 -39.53
N THR A 33 -11.93 -4.98 -39.01
CA THR A 33 -12.39 -3.75 -39.66
C THR A 33 -11.24 -3.13 -40.44
N SER A 34 -11.37 -3.09 -41.76
CA SER A 34 -10.41 -2.40 -42.64
C SER A 34 -10.48 -0.87 -42.53
N ALA A 35 -9.46 -0.18 -43.05
CA ALA A 35 -9.43 1.28 -43.16
C ALA A 35 -10.66 1.89 -43.86
N ASN A 36 -11.31 1.14 -44.74
CA ASN A 36 -12.51 1.55 -45.47
C ASN A 36 -13.81 1.27 -44.67
N GLY A 37 -13.71 0.89 -43.39
CA GLY A 37 -14.84 0.61 -42.51
C GLY A 37 -15.57 -0.72 -42.77
N LYS A 38 -15.09 -1.54 -43.72
CA LYS A 38 -15.68 -2.88 -43.97
C LYS A 38 -15.17 -3.89 -42.96
N ASN A 39 -16.10 -4.64 -42.39
CA ASN A 39 -15.84 -5.79 -41.51
C ASN A 39 -15.85 -7.08 -42.33
N PHE A 40 -14.88 -7.96 -42.08
CA PHE A 40 -14.88 -9.29 -42.67
C PHE A 40 -14.15 -10.29 -41.78
N PRO A 41 -14.60 -11.56 -41.78
CA PRO A 41 -13.94 -12.63 -41.06
C PRO A 41 -12.69 -13.09 -41.81
N ILE A 42 -11.63 -13.35 -41.07
CA ILE A 42 -10.37 -13.86 -41.59
C ILE A 42 -9.82 -14.98 -40.71
N GLN A 43 -9.12 -15.91 -41.33
CA GLN A 43 -8.23 -16.86 -40.65
C GLN A 43 -6.80 -16.53 -41.04
N VAL A 44 -5.95 -16.17 -40.07
CA VAL A 44 -4.56 -15.81 -40.37
C VAL A 44 -3.77 -17.05 -40.78
N THR A 45 -3.12 -17.00 -41.95
CA THR A 45 -2.26 -18.09 -42.44
C THR A 45 -0.78 -17.77 -42.24
N GLU A 46 -0.38 -16.54 -42.53
CA GLU A 46 1.00 -16.09 -42.39
C GLU A 46 1.07 -14.64 -41.92
N LEU A 47 2.07 -14.33 -41.09
CA LEU A 47 2.34 -12.98 -40.59
C LEU A 47 3.76 -12.58 -40.99
N LYS A 48 3.87 -11.54 -41.82
CA LYS A 48 5.13 -10.90 -42.26
C LYS A 48 5.28 -9.56 -41.53
N GLU A 49 6.43 -8.89 -41.65
CA GLU A 49 6.77 -7.68 -40.87
C GLU A 49 5.68 -6.58 -40.90
N ASP A 50 5.08 -6.30 -42.06
CA ASP A 50 4.00 -5.30 -42.20
C ASP A 50 2.74 -5.84 -42.91
N MET A 51 2.67 -7.15 -43.18
CA MET A 51 1.56 -7.76 -43.91
C MET A 51 1.05 -9.04 -43.26
N VAL A 52 -0.26 -9.22 -43.34
CA VAL A 52 -0.99 -10.40 -42.89
C VAL A 52 -1.55 -11.11 -44.13
N LEU A 53 -1.20 -12.37 -44.31
CA LEU A 53 -1.88 -13.26 -45.25
C LEU A 53 -2.97 -14.01 -44.49
N TYR A 54 -4.14 -14.12 -45.11
CA TYR A 54 -5.29 -14.74 -44.48
C TYR A 54 -6.19 -15.43 -45.50
N LEU A 55 -7.03 -16.33 -45.01
CA LEU A 55 -8.12 -16.96 -45.77
C LEU A 55 -9.45 -16.36 -45.35
N PHE A 56 -10.30 -16.07 -46.33
CA PHE A 56 -11.71 -15.77 -46.11
C PHE A 56 -12.47 -17.07 -45.79
N SER A 57 -13.67 -16.92 -45.21
CA SER A 57 -14.56 -18.06 -44.91
C SER A 57 -14.96 -18.89 -46.14
N ASN A 58 -14.88 -18.30 -47.33
CA ASN A 58 -15.13 -18.96 -48.62
C ASN A 58 -13.88 -19.62 -49.23
N GLY A 59 -12.74 -19.63 -48.53
CA GLY A 59 -11.48 -20.25 -48.98
C GLY A 59 -10.64 -19.39 -49.93
N THR A 60 -11.04 -18.16 -50.25
CA THR A 60 -10.17 -17.24 -51.02
C THR A 60 -9.05 -16.68 -50.16
N GLU A 61 -7.84 -16.60 -50.74
CA GLU A 61 -6.69 -15.97 -50.10
C GLU A 61 -6.76 -14.44 -50.21
N GLY A 62 -6.39 -13.77 -49.13
CA GLY A 62 -6.33 -12.32 -49.03
C GLY A 62 -5.03 -11.85 -48.38
N LYS A 63 -4.72 -10.58 -48.58
CA LYS A 63 -3.58 -9.90 -47.93
C LYS A 63 -3.98 -8.52 -47.46
N ILE A 64 -3.56 -8.14 -46.25
CA ILE A 64 -3.80 -6.82 -45.69
C ILE A 64 -2.55 -6.31 -44.96
N ARG A 65 -2.28 -5.01 -45.07
CA ARG A 65 -1.21 -4.36 -44.28
C ARG A 65 -1.69 -4.13 -42.85
N LEU A 66 -0.78 -4.25 -41.88
CA LEU A 66 -1.10 -4.00 -40.46
C LEU A 66 -1.66 -2.58 -40.25
N SER A 67 -1.13 -1.59 -40.97
CA SER A 67 -1.58 -0.19 -40.96
C SER A 67 -3.03 0.01 -41.44
N ASN A 68 -3.57 -0.94 -42.21
CA ASN A 68 -4.94 -0.87 -42.73
C ASN A 68 -5.97 -1.56 -41.82
N ILE A 69 -5.54 -2.11 -40.68
CA ILE A 69 -6.42 -2.73 -39.68
C ILE A 69 -6.79 -1.67 -38.64
N GLN A 70 -8.05 -1.27 -38.60
CA GLN A 70 -8.55 -0.32 -37.61
C GLN A 70 -8.94 -1.02 -36.32
N ASN A 71 -9.79 -2.05 -36.42
CA ASN A 71 -10.27 -2.83 -35.27
C ASN A 71 -10.22 -4.32 -35.57
N TRP A 72 -10.18 -5.11 -34.51
CA TRP A 72 -10.20 -6.56 -34.58
C TRP A 72 -10.94 -7.12 -33.36
N ARG A 73 -11.61 -8.25 -33.55
CA ARG A 73 -12.20 -9.04 -32.46
C ARG A 73 -12.22 -10.52 -32.84
N PHE A 74 -12.17 -11.39 -31.84
CA PHE A 74 -12.45 -12.80 -32.05
C PHE A 74 -13.94 -12.99 -32.35
N ILE A 75 -14.26 -13.86 -33.31
CA ILE A 75 -15.66 -14.16 -33.65
C ILE A 75 -16.31 -14.96 -32.52
N ASN A 76 -15.57 -15.91 -31.95
CA ASN A 76 -16.03 -16.74 -30.84
C ASN A 76 -15.54 -16.16 -29.49
N PRO A 77 -16.44 -15.88 -28.53
CA PRO A 77 -16.08 -15.41 -27.19
C PRO A 77 -15.14 -16.36 -26.42
N GLU A 78 -15.25 -17.68 -26.61
CA GLU A 78 -14.37 -18.64 -25.92
C GLU A 78 -12.91 -18.49 -26.36
N ASP A 79 -12.67 -18.17 -27.63
CA ASP A 79 -11.31 -17.97 -28.13
C ASP A 79 -10.71 -16.65 -27.64
N GLN A 80 -11.54 -15.62 -27.47
CA GLN A 80 -11.14 -14.38 -26.79
C GLN A 80 -10.69 -14.68 -25.35
N GLU A 81 -11.43 -15.50 -24.61
CA GLU A 81 -11.11 -15.83 -23.23
C GLU A 81 -9.79 -16.60 -23.12
N LYS A 82 -9.59 -17.62 -23.96
CA LYS A 82 -8.32 -18.38 -24.04
C LYS A 82 -7.13 -17.50 -24.43
N TYR A 83 -7.31 -16.60 -25.40
CA TYR A 83 -6.27 -15.63 -25.78
C TYR A 83 -5.86 -14.78 -24.58
N GLU A 84 -6.82 -14.19 -23.88
CA GLU A 84 -6.51 -13.32 -22.73
C GLU A 84 -5.90 -14.11 -21.57
N GLU A 85 -6.33 -15.35 -21.35
CA GLU A 85 -5.70 -16.24 -20.38
C GLU A 85 -4.22 -16.49 -20.71
N GLN A 86 -3.89 -16.78 -21.98
CA GLN A 86 -2.51 -16.96 -22.42
C GLN A 86 -1.69 -15.67 -22.27
N GLN A 87 -2.25 -14.52 -22.64
CA GLN A 87 -1.58 -13.23 -22.51
C GLN A 87 -1.27 -12.90 -21.04
N VAL A 88 -2.25 -13.09 -20.14
CA VAL A 88 -2.06 -12.88 -18.70
C VAL A 88 -1.05 -13.88 -18.12
N ALA A 89 -1.11 -15.15 -18.53
CA ALA A 89 -0.17 -16.18 -18.11
C ALA A 89 1.27 -15.81 -18.47
N GLN A 90 1.49 -15.35 -19.70
CA GLN A 90 2.80 -14.90 -20.16
C GLN A 90 3.25 -13.61 -19.44
N TYR A 91 2.34 -12.66 -19.28
CA TYR A 91 2.65 -11.36 -18.69
C TYR A 91 3.04 -11.43 -17.21
N PHE A 92 2.35 -12.28 -16.43
CA PHE A 92 2.62 -12.47 -15.01
C PHE A 92 3.50 -13.69 -14.71
N SER A 93 3.89 -14.47 -15.74
CA SER A 93 4.65 -15.72 -15.59
C SER A 93 3.95 -16.72 -14.65
N ILE A 94 2.64 -16.90 -14.83
CA ILE A 94 1.79 -17.76 -13.98
C ILE A 94 1.11 -18.82 -14.84
N GLN A 95 0.97 -20.02 -14.29
CA GLN A 95 0.18 -21.09 -14.89
C GLN A 95 -1.30 -20.91 -14.57
N GLU A 96 -2.16 -21.05 -15.58
CA GLU A 96 -3.63 -21.11 -15.46
C GLU A 96 -4.24 -19.96 -14.62
N PRO A 97 -4.04 -18.69 -15.02
CA PRO A 97 -4.56 -17.55 -14.27
C PRO A 97 -6.10 -17.55 -14.19
N GLY A 98 -6.79 -18.16 -15.16
CA GLY A 98 -8.24 -18.34 -15.14
C GLY A 98 -8.71 -19.18 -13.96
N LYS A 99 -8.07 -20.33 -13.71
CA LYS A 99 -8.38 -21.18 -12.54
C LYS A 99 -8.17 -20.44 -11.23
N ARG A 100 -7.09 -19.64 -11.14
CA ARG A 100 -6.83 -18.85 -9.93
C ARG A 100 -7.96 -17.85 -9.66
N ILE A 101 -8.42 -17.13 -10.67
CA ILE A 101 -9.58 -16.22 -10.56
C ILE A 101 -10.84 -16.99 -10.16
N GLN A 102 -11.09 -18.14 -10.79
CA GLN A 102 -12.24 -18.99 -10.49
C GLN A 102 -12.27 -19.45 -9.03
N HIS A 103 -11.14 -19.88 -8.48
CA HIS A 103 -11.04 -20.28 -7.07
C HIS A 103 -11.41 -19.14 -6.11
N PHE A 104 -10.95 -17.91 -6.39
CA PHE A 104 -11.34 -16.75 -5.59
C PHE A 104 -12.83 -16.44 -5.72
N GLN A 105 -13.38 -16.51 -6.93
CA GLN A 105 -14.81 -16.30 -7.16
C GLN A 105 -15.66 -17.33 -6.38
N GLN A 106 -15.29 -18.60 -6.43
CA GLN A 106 -15.95 -19.68 -5.68
C GLN A 106 -15.89 -19.44 -4.18
N TYR A 107 -14.73 -19.07 -3.65
CA TYR A 107 -14.56 -18.75 -2.22
C TYR A 107 -15.54 -17.66 -1.74
N TYR A 108 -15.68 -16.55 -2.47
CA TYR A 108 -16.61 -15.48 -2.09
C TYR A 108 -18.08 -15.89 -2.25
N GLN A 109 -18.41 -16.71 -3.26
CA GLN A 109 -19.75 -17.26 -3.43
C GLN A 109 -20.14 -18.19 -2.27
N GLU A 110 -19.23 -19.05 -1.81
CA GLU A 110 -19.47 -19.92 -0.65
C GLU A 110 -19.73 -19.13 0.63
N ILE A 111 -19.00 -18.04 0.86
CA ILE A 111 -19.24 -17.14 2.01
C ILE A 111 -20.66 -16.59 1.95
N LEU A 112 -21.09 -16.10 0.79
CA LEU A 112 -22.44 -15.58 0.61
C LEU A 112 -23.50 -16.66 0.86
N MET A 113 -23.33 -17.87 0.33
CA MET A 113 -24.25 -18.98 0.56
C MET A 113 -24.36 -19.33 2.06
N LYS A 114 -23.23 -19.33 2.78
CA LYS A 114 -23.23 -19.56 4.24
C LYS A 114 -23.98 -18.47 4.99
N LEU A 115 -23.84 -17.20 4.60
CA LEU A 115 -24.56 -16.08 5.20
C LEU A 115 -26.07 -16.16 4.92
N GLN A 116 -26.47 -16.56 3.72
CA GLN A 116 -27.88 -16.75 3.36
C GLN A 116 -28.53 -17.87 4.18
N ARG A 117 -27.84 -18.99 4.39
CA ARG A 117 -28.35 -20.09 5.25
C ARG A 117 -28.58 -19.63 6.69
N LYS A 118 -27.63 -18.88 7.26
CA LYS A 118 -27.76 -18.31 8.60
C LYS A 118 -28.94 -17.35 8.74
N GLN A 119 -29.28 -16.62 7.67
CA GLN A 119 -30.46 -15.77 7.64
C GLN A 119 -31.76 -16.59 7.59
N ALA A 120 -31.80 -17.66 6.80
CA ALA A 120 -32.95 -18.58 6.76
C ALA A 120 -33.19 -19.27 8.12
N GLU A 121 -32.12 -19.50 8.89
CA GLU A 121 -32.16 -20.03 10.26
C GLU A 121 -32.53 -18.97 11.32
N GLY A 122 -32.78 -17.71 10.91
CA GLY A 122 -33.17 -16.61 11.81
C GLY A 122 -32.04 -16.05 12.67
N SER A 123 -30.78 -16.44 12.42
CA SER A 123 -29.64 -16.09 13.27
C SER A 123 -28.97 -14.75 12.92
N VAL A 124 -29.10 -14.27 11.68
CA VAL A 124 -28.50 -13.01 11.20
C VAL A 124 -29.36 -12.40 10.10
N GLU A 125 -29.73 -11.13 10.21
CA GLU A 125 -30.39 -10.40 9.11
C GLU A 125 -29.33 -9.93 8.11
N TYR A 126 -29.30 -10.53 6.91
CA TYR A 126 -28.33 -10.19 5.87
C TYR A 126 -29.03 -9.62 4.62
N GLY A 127 -29.20 -8.31 4.58
CA GLY A 127 -29.80 -7.61 3.43
C GLY A 127 -28.94 -7.66 2.15
N PHE A 128 -29.58 -7.46 0.99
CA PHE A 128 -28.93 -7.27 -0.33
C PHE A 128 -28.16 -8.47 -0.90
N TYR A 129 -28.53 -9.70 -0.55
CA TYR A 129 -27.87 -10.92 -1.06
C TYR A 129 -27.76 -10.96 -2.60
N ASP A 130 -28.88 -10.87 -3.32
CA ASP A 130 -28.90 -10.96 -4.79
C ASP A 130 -28.11 -9.83 -5.47
N PHE A 131 -28.09 -8.65 -4.84
CA PHE A 131 -27.29 -7.53 -5.30
C PHE A 131 -25.79 -7.83 -5.15
N ARG A 132 -25.36 -8.34 -3.99
CA ARG A 132 -23.95 -8.71 -3.76
C ARG A 132 -23.50 -9.86 -4.65
N LEU A 133 -24.33 -10.89 -4.81
CA LEU A 133 -24.02 -12.04 -5.67
C LEU A 133 -23.74 -11.59 -7.11
N ARG A 134 -24.62 -10.74 -7.66
CA ARG A 134 -24.42 -10.12 -8.98
C ARG A 134 -23.18 -9.24 -9.03
N THR A 135 -22.94 -8.45 -7.99
CA THR A 135 -21.77 -7.55 -7.91
C THR A 135 -20.47 -8.35 -7.93
N TYR A 136 -20.34 -9.41 -7.12
CA TYR A 136 -19.13 -10.25 -7.12
C TYR A 136 -18.94 -10.95 -8.45
N ALA A 137 -20.00 -11.48 -9.07
CA ALA A 137 -19.89 -12.05 -10.42
C ALA A 137 -19.31 -11.01 -11.39
N GLN A 138 -19.86 -9.80 -11.42
CA GLN A 138 -19.36 -8.69 -12.26
C GLN A 138 -17.92 -8.25 -11.96
N MET A 139 -17.47 -8.37 -10.70
CA MET A 139 -16.08 -8.04 -10.34
C MET A 139 -15.06 -8.98 -10.99
N PHE A 140 -15.39 -10.27 -11.11
CA PHE A 140 -14.51 -11.29 -11.68
C PHE A 140 -14.70 -11.46 -13.20
N THR A 141 -15.90 -11.19 -13.72
CA THR A 141 -16.17 -11.25 -15.16
C THR A 141 -15.31 -10.26 -15.95
N GLY A 142 -14.60 -10.77 -16.96
CA GLY A 142 -13.73 -9.95 -17.81
C GLY A 142 -12.51 -9.36 -17.08
N LEU A 143 -12.16 -9.88 -15.89
CA LEU A 143 -11.00 -9.41 -15.14
C LEU A 143 -9.68 -9.62 -15.91
N LEU A 144 -9.59 -10.72 -16.67
CA LEU A 144 -8.46 -11.00 -17.56
C LEU A 144 -8.27 -9.94 -18.65
N TRP A 145 -9.35 -9.24 -19.05
CA TRP A 145 -9.29 -8.19 -20.07
C TRP A 145 -8.70 -6.88 -19.53
N LYS A 146 -8.63 -6.72 -18.21
CA LYS A 146 -8.22 -5.49 -17.54
C LYS A 146 -6.81 -5.62 -16.97
N ARG A 147 -5.80 -5.58 -17.84
CA ARG A 147 -4.40 -5.84 -17.48
C ARG A 147 -3.83 -4.90 -16.42
N ASN A 148 -4.29 -3.64 -16.35
CA ASN A 148 -3.86 -2.70 -15.30
C ASN A 148 -4.71 -2.77 -14.03
N ASN A 149 -5.68 -3.67 -13.96
CA ASN A 149 -6.56 -3.78 -12.82
C ASN A 149 -5.79 -4.19 -11.56
N LEU A 150 -6.05 -3.48 -10.48
CA LEU A 150 -5.39 -3.71 -9.20
C LEU A 150 -5.72 -5.10 -8.62
N LEU A 151 -6.99 -5.51 -8.71
CA LEU A 151 -7.43 -6.83 -8.26
C LEU A 151 -6.73 -7.92 -9.06
N LEU A 152 -6.64 -7.79 -10.40
CA LEU A 152 -5.91 -8.76 -11.22
C LEU A 152 -4.45 -8.87 -10.75
N SER A 153 -3.75 -7.73 -10.59
CA SER A 153 -2.35 -7.71 -10.13
C SER A 153 -2.17 -8.39 -8.76
N TYR A 154 -3.09 -8.13 -7.82
CA TYR A 154 -3.12 -8.76 -6.51
C TYR A 154 -3.36 -10.27 -6.61
N LEU A 155 -4.36 -10.69 -7.38
CA LEU A 155 -4.68 -12.11 -7.56
C LEU A 155 -3.54 -12.87 -8.23
N MET A 156 -2.77 -12.22 -9.09
CA MET A 156 -1.59 -12.83 -9.72
C MET A 156 -0.39 -12.86 -8.76
N GLY A 157 -0.36 -12.01 -7.74
CA GLY A 157 0.74 -11.97 -6.75
C GLY A 157 1.92 -11.11 -7.19
N ASP A 158 1.70 -10.14 -8.09
CA ASP A 158 2.73 -9.22 -8.54
C ASP A 158 2.84 -8.01 -7.60
N GLY A 159 3.65 -8.16 -6.55
CA GLY A 159 3.89 -7.09 -5.58
C GLY A 159 4.59 -5.85 -6.15
N THR A 160 5.35 -6.00 -7.24
CA THR A 160 6.14 -4.89 -7.81
C THR A 160 5.27 -3.84 -8.49
N ARG A 161 4.12 -4.26 -9.03
CA ARG A 161 3.16 -3.39 -9.71
C ARG A 161 2.17 -2.70 -8.78
N LEU A 162 2.02 -3.20 -7.55
CA LEU A 162 1.25 -2.51 -6.50
C LEU A 162 1.92 -1.19 -6.08
N ALA A 163 3.23 -1.06 -6.31
CA ALA A 163 4.08 0.03 -5.82
C ALA A 163 4.34 1.17 -6.83
N LYS A 164 3.84 1.12 -8.08
CA LYS A 164 4.11 2.19 -9.05
C LYS A 164 2.83 2.84 -9.59
N GLY A 165 2.52 4.01 -9.05
CA GLY A 165 1.71 5.04 -9.70
C GLY A 165 2.62 5.98 -10.49
N SER A 166 2.17 6.39 -11.67
CA SER A 166 2.85 7.40 -12.49
C SER A 166 2.20 8.75 -12.18
N LEU A 167 2.53 9.37 -11.05
CA LEU A 167 2.07 10.73 -10.77
C LEU A 167 3.22 11.72 -10.97
N LYS A 168 2.91 12.83 -11.63
CA LYS A 168 3.85 13.95 -11.82
C LYS A 168 4.21 14.53 -10.46
N LYS A 169 5.47 14.99 -10.31
CA LYS A 169 5.93 15.73 -9.12
C LYS A 169 5.23 17.08 -9.08
N GLU A 170 4.07 17.11 -8.43
CA GLU A 170 3.31 18.31 -8.13
C GLU A 170 3.49 18.68 -6.65
N PRO A 171 3.35 19.97 -6.29
CA PRO A 171 3.41 20.41 -4.90
C PRO A 171 2.36 19.68 -4.05
N LEU A 172 2.78 19.22 -2.87
CA LEU A 172 1.94 18.50 -1.93
C LEU A 172 1.05 19.47 -1.15
N LEU A 173 -0.26 19.33 -1.26
CA LEU A 173 -1.21 20.11 -0.47
C LEU A 173 -1.35 19.52 0.94
N LEU A 174 -1.02 20.30 1.97
CA LEU A 174 -1.19 19.92 3.37
C LEU A 174 -2.16 20.90 4.01
N LEU A 175 -3.37 20.44 4.34
CA LEU A 175 -4.44 21.30 4.86
C LEU A 175 -4.23 21.71 6.32
N GLN A 176 -3.40 20.96 7.05
CA GLN A 176 -3.03 21.23 8.44
C GLN A 176 -1.53 20.97 8.63
N GLN A 177 -0.98 21.51 9.73
CA GLN A 177 0.40 21.23 10.12
C GLN A 177 0.60 19.71 10.24
N SER A 178 1.50 19.19 9.40
CA SER A 178 1.77 17.76 9.31
C SER A 178 3.25 17.52 9.59
N ASN A 179 3.55 16.53 10.43
CA ASN A 179 4.92 16.09 10.64
C ASN A 179 5.44 15.29 9.43
N LEU A 180 6.74 15.01 9.38
CA LEU A 180 7.32 14.33 8.23
C LEU A 180 6.72 12.94 7.99
N SER A 181 6.41 12.16 9.04
CA SER A 181 5.82 10.83 8.84
C SER A 181 4.44 10.90 8.20
N GLN A 182 3.62 11.90 8.55
CA GLN A 182 2.36 12.19 7.88
C GLN A 182 2.60 12.65 6.43
N LYS A 183 3.55 13.57 6.19
CA LYS A 183 3.91 14.00 4.81
C LYS A 183 4.36 12.82 3.94
N SER A 184 5.23 11.96 4.46
CA SER A 184 5.68 10.74 3.79
C SER A 184 4.52 9.78 3.54
N ALA A 185 3.57 9.66 4.46
CA ALA A 185 2.38 8.85 4.27
C ALA A 185 1.47 9.39 3.16
N VAL A 186 1.27 10.71 3.08
CA VAL A 186 0.52 11.34 1.97
C VAL A 186 1.27 11.14 0.65
N HIS A 187 2.59 11.33 0.63
CA HIS A 187 3.42 11.13 -0.56
C HIS A 187 3.32 9.69 -1.08
N ALA A 188 3.49 8.71 -0.19
CA ALA A 188 3.35 7.29 -0.54
C ALA A 188 1.93 6.96 -1.03
N ALA A 189 0.88 7.55 -0.43
CA ALA A 189 -0.50 7.35 -0.88
C ALA A 189 -0.77 7.91 -2.28
N LEU A 190 -0.07 8.97 -2.68
CA LEU A 190 -0.16 9.53 -4.02
C LEU A 190 0.69 8.71 -5.02
N GLU A 191 1.91 8.33 -4.67
CA GLU A 191 2.81 7.67 -5.62
C GLU A 191 2.52 6.19 -5.87
N ASN A 192 1.91 5.48 -4.91
CA ASN A 192 1.69 4.04 -5.01
C ASN A 192 0.25 3.73 -5.38
N ARG A 193 0.03 2.58 -6.05
CA ARG A 193 -1.34 2.08 -6.29
C ARG A 193 -1.99 1.55 -5.02
N VAL A 194 -1.16 1.07 -4.07
CA VAL A 194 -1.58 0.61 -2.75
C VAL A 194 -0.62 1.16 -1.71
N SER A 195 -1.16 1.78 -0.68
CA SER A 195 -0.42 2.26 0.48
C SER A 195 -1.12 1.84 1.77
N VAL A 196 -0.35 1.28 2.70
CA VAL A 196 -0.81 0.93 4.04
C VAL A 196 -0.18 1.92 5.01
N ILE A 197 -1.01 2.73 5.66
CA ILE A 197 -0.57 3.75 6.63
C ILE A 197 -1.01 3.29 8.01
N GLU A 198 -0.03 3.01 8.86
CA GLU A 198 -0.27 2.67 10.27
C GLU A 198 -0.02 3.90 11.14
N GLY A 199 -0.90 4.10 12.13
CA GLY A 199 -0.74 5.15 13.13
C GLY A 199 -1.27 4.68 14.49
N PRO A 200 -0.56 4.91 15.60
CA PRO A 200 -1.09 4.78 16.96
C PRO A 200 -2.31 5.71 17.21
N PRO A 201 -3.11 5.51 18.27
CA PRO A 201 -4.19 6.45 18.62
C PRO A 201 -3.63 7.86 18.87
N GLY A 202 -4.34 8.89 18.40
CA GLY A 202 -3.93 10.29 18.59
C GLY A 202 -2.90 10.85 17.60
N THR A 203 -2.40 10.06 16.63
CA THR A 203 -1.34 10.51 15.69
C THR A 203 -1.84 11.25 14.45
N GLY A 204 -3.04 11.84 14.49
CA GLY A 204 -3.59 12.64 13.38
C GLY A 204 -3.92 11.84 12.11
N LYS A 205 -4.41 10.60 12.24
CA LYS A 205 -4.81 9.78 11.08
C LYS A 205 -5.86 10.45 10.20
N THR A 206 -6.85 11.11 10.80
CA THR A 206 -7.89 11.84 10.06
C THR A 206 -7.29 12.99 9.24
N THR A 207 -6.40 13.78 9.83
CA THR A 207 -5.63 14.82 9.15
C THR A 207 -4.86 14.29 7.93
N THR A 208 -4.21 13.13 8.06
CA THR A 208 -3.52 12.48 6.93
C THR A 208 -4.49 12.08 5.84
N ILE A 209 -5.64 11.47 6.20
CA ILE A 209 -6.69 11.07 5.24
C ILE A 209 -7.19 12.29 4.45
N ILE A 210 -7.45 13.40 5.13
CA ILE A 210 -7.93 14.64 4.51
C ILE A 210 -6.91 15.24 3.56
N SER A 211 -5.64 15.23 3.94
CA SER A 211 -4.56 15.68 3.06
C SER A 211 -4.47 14.81 1.79
N ILE A 212 -4.66 13.49 1.90
CA ILE A 212 -4.72 12.59 0.73
C ILE A 212 -5.92 12.95 -0.16
N ILE A 213 -7.11 13.12 0.43
CA ILE A 213 -8.34 13.48 -0.31
C ILE A 213 -8.13 14.80 -1.07
N ALA A 214 -7.60 15.83 -0.42
CA ALA A 214 -7.39 17.13 -1.02
C ALA A 214 -6.45 17.06 -2.22
N ASN A 215 -5.34 16.33 -2.13
CA ASN A 215 -4.40 16.15 -3.25
C ASN A 215 -5.05 15.38 -4.41
N MET A 216 -5.84 14.34 -4.12
CA MET A 216 -6.53 13.57 -5.16
C MET A 216 -7.59 14.41 -5.88
N VAL A 217 -8.39 15.17 -5.13
CA VAL A 217 -9.43 16.06 -5.68
C VAL A 217 -8.80 17.20 -6.48
N TYR A 218 -7.73 17.81 -5.98
CA TYR A 218 -6.97 18.84 -6.70
C TYR A 218 -6.46 18.33 -8.07
N ARG A 219 -6.10 17.04 -8.14
CA ARG A 219 -5.70 16.34 -9.37
C ARG A 219 -6.86 15.86 -10.24
N GLY A 220 -8.10 16.31 -9.96
CA GLY A 220 -9.31 15.93 -10.69
C GLY A 220 -9.72 14.47 -10.51
N GLN A 221 -9.18 13.76 -9.52
CA GLN A 221 -9.51 12.36 -9.26
C GLN A 221 -10.80 12.24 -8.45
N LYS A 222 -11.53 11.14 -8.66
CA LYS A 222 -12.69 10.77 -7.83
C LYS A 222 -12.23 9.88 -6.67
N VAL A 223 -12.65 10.23 -5.45
CA VAL A 223 -12.25 9.51 -4.24
C VAL A 223 -13.45 8.80 -3.63
N LEU A 224 -13.31 7.51 -3.35
CA LEU A 224 -14.27 6.72 -2.57
C LEU A 224 -13.67 6.38 -1.21
N ILE A 225 -14.36 6.80 -0.14
CA ILE A 225 -13.96 6.52 1.25
C ILE A 225 -14.87 5.44 1.81
N VAL A 226 -14.27 4.39 2.37
CA VAL A 226 -15.00 3.27 2.99
C VAL A 226 -14.46 3.01 4.39
N SER A 227 -15.35 2.62 5.32
CA SER A 227 -14.98 2.23 6.67
C SER A 227 -15.99 1.22 7.21
N LYS A 228 -15.53 0.37 8.14
CA LYS A 228 -16.40 -0.52 8.90
C LYS A 228 -17.27 0.26 9.91
N ASN A 229 -16.81 1.42 10.38
CA ASN A 229 -17.49 2.22 11.40
C ASN A 229 -18.03 3.52 10.78
N ASN A 230 -19.34 3.73 10.88
CA ASN A 230 -20.00 4.95 10.40
C ASN A 230 -19.41 6.21 11.03
N SER A 231 -19.05 6.18 12.33
CA SER A 231 -18.46 7.30 13.06
C SER A 231 -17.12 7.75 12.45
N ALA A 232 -16.32 6.83 11.90
CA ALA A 232 -15.07 7.22 11.24
C ALA A 232 -15.33 8.03 9.96
N ILE A 233 -16.40 7.72 9.23
CA ILE A 233 -16.80 8.51 8.06
C ILE A 233 -17.43 9.84 8.52
N ASP A 234 -18.15 9.87 9.65
CA ASP A 234 -18.74 11.10 10.20
C ASP A 234 -17.64 12.10 10.57
N ASN A 235 -16.59 11.65 11.28
CA ASN A 235 -15.46 12.50 11.64
C ASN A 235 -14.75 13.09 10.40
N VAL A 236 -14.58 12.31 9.34
CA VAL A 236 -14.00 12.80 8.08
C VAL A 236 -14.93 13.83 7.42
N ALA A 237 -16.24 13.58 7.43
CA ALA A 237 -17.22 14.53 6.87
C ALA A 237 -17.23 15.85 7.66
N GLU A 238 -17.24 15.81 8.99
CA GLU A 238 -17.18 17.00 9.84
C GLU A 238 -15.90 17.81 9.61
N GLU A 239 -14.74 17.15 9.53
CA GLU A 239 -13.48 17.84 9.22
C GLU A 239 -13.47 18.41 7.79
N LEU A 240 -14.14 17.77 6.81
CA LEU A 240 -14.30 18.33 5.46
C LEU A 240 -15.26 19.52 5.43
N GLU A 241 -16.35 19.51 6.20
CA GLU A 241 -17.29 20.64 6.34
C GLU A 241 -16.65 21.85 7.04
N ALA A 242 -15.70 21.61 7.95
CA ALA A 242 -14.93 22.67 8.59
C ALA A 242 -13.99 23.40 7.62
N ILE A 243 -13.61 22.76 6.51
CA ILE A 243 -12.87 23.42 5.45
C ILE A 243 -13.90 24.20 4.63
N GLN A 244 -13.73 25.52 4.49
CA GLN A 244 -14.63 26.41 3.75
C GLN A 244 -14.55 26.21 2.22
N LEU A 245 -14.64 24.97 1.76
CA LEU A 245 -14.70 24.59 0.36
C LEU A 245 -16.16 24.36 -0.05
N PRO A 246 -16.49 24.57 -1.34
CA PRO A 246 -17.79 24.21 -1.87
C PRO A 246 -18.11 22.74 -1.63
N ASP A 247 -19.39 22.41 -1.42
CA ASP A 247 -19.86 21.03 -1.25
C ASP A 247 -19.43 20.11 -2.43
N PHE A 248 -18.37 19.31 -2.24
CA PHE A 248 -17.79 18.47 -3.31
C PHE A 248 -17.92 16.96 -3.09
N TYR A 249 -18.54 16.52 -1.98
CA TYR A 249 -18.67 15.11 -1.63
C TYR A 249 -20.11 14.70 -1.30
N VAL A 250 -20.36 13.38 -1.36
CA VAL A 250 -21.64 12.76 -1.02
C VAL A 250 -21.40 11.62 -0.04
N ARG A 251 -22.04 11.68 1.13
CA ARG A 251 -22.08 10.58 2.10
C ARG A 251 -23.19 9.59 1.72
N MET A 252 -22.82 8.35 1.45
CA MET A 252 -23.76 7.24 1.23
C MET A 252 -23.81 6.33 2.46
N GLY A 253 -24.95 5.66 2.72
CA GLY A 253 -25.11 4.81 3.90
C GLY A 253 -26.57 4.57 4.30
N ASN A 254 -26.85 4.62 5.60
CA ASN A 254 -28.15 4.34 6.22
C ASN A 254 -29.33 4.95 5.41
N GLU A 255 -30.45 4.24 5.31
CA GLU A 255 -31.64 4.61 4.53
C GLU A 255 -32.10 6.06 4.80
N LYS A 256 -31.96 6.55 6.04
CA LYS A 256 -32.21 7.96 6.39
C LYS A 256 -31.31 8.94 5.64
N VAL A 257 -30.02 8.63 5.53
CA VAL A 257 -29.03 9.42 4.79
C VAL A 257 -29.35 9.38 3.30
N MET A 258 -29.65 8.20 2.73
CA MET A 258 -30.01 8.09 1.30
C MET A 258 -31.31 8.84 0.94
N LYS A 259 -32.34 8.79 1.79
CA LYS A 259 -33.60 9.53 1.59
C LYS A 259 -33.36 11.04 1.53
N SER A 260 -32.43 11.55 2.34
CA SER A 260 -32.03 12.97 2.32
C SER A 260 -31.01 13.32 1.23
N ALA A 261 -30.26 12.33 0.73
CA ALA A 261 -29.16 12.54 -0.20
C ALA A 261 -29.65 13.02 -1.57
N GLY A 262 -30.79 12.52 -2.06
CA GLY A 262 -31.33 12.93 -3.37
C GLY A 262 -31.71 14.42 -3.43
N ALA A 263 -32.42 14.91 -2.42
CA ALA A 263 -32.81 16.32 -2.32
C ALA A 263 -31.59 17.23 -2.12
N ARG A 264 -30.68 16.85 -1.20
CA ARG A 264 -29.43 17.58 -0.96
C ARG A 264 -28.52 17.59 -2.18
N LEU A 265 -28.44 16.50 -2.94
CA LEU A 265 -27.59 16.41 -4.13
C LEU A 265 -28.09 17.34 -5.24
N LYS A 266 -29.41 17.41 -5.44
CA LYS A 266 -30.02 18.31 -6.44
C LYS A 266 -29.77 19.78 -6.10
N GLU A 267 -30.05 20.15 -4.85
CA GLU A 267 -29.78 21.50 -4.33
C GLU A 267 -28.28 21.86 -4.38
N LYS A 268 -27.39 20.89 -4.10
CA LYS A 268 -25.93 21.05 -4.23
C LYS A 268 -25.49 21.23 -5.68
N LEU A 269 -25.99 20.42 -6.61
CA LEU A 269 -25.70 20.53 -8.04
C LEU A 269 -26.15 21.88 -8.60
N ASP A 270 -27.31 22.37 -8.17
CA ASP A 270 -27.83 23.65 -8.62
C ASP A 270 -26.97 24.83 -8.10
N ARG A 271 -26.53 24.79 -6.83
CA ARG A 271 -25.56 25.76 -6.27
C ARG A 271 -24.19 25.71 -6.95
N TYR A 272 -23.70 24.51 -7.26
CA TYR A 272 -22.41 24.33 -7.94
C TYR A 272 -22.43 24.82 -9.39
N LYS A 273 -23.57 24.67 -10.08
CA LYS A 273 -23.76 25.26 -11.42
C LYS A 273 -23.76 26.79 -11.35
N GLN A 274 -24.47 27.37 -10.40
CA GLN A 274 -24.49 28.83 -10.19
C GLN A 274 -23.08 29.38 -9.91
N SER A 275 -22.30 28.73 -9.04
CA SER A 275 -20.93 29.19 -8.75
C SER A 275 -19.96 28.99 -9.92
N ILE A 276 -20.15 27.95 -10.75
CA ILE A 276 -19.41 27.79 -12.00
C ILE A 276 -19.76 28.90 -12.99
N ASP A 277 -21.04 29.23 -13.15
CA ASP A 277 -21.48 30.29 -14.05
C ASP A 277 -20.90 31.65 -13.60
N GLU A 278 -20.89 31.95 -12.30
CA GLU A 278 -20.26 33.15 -11.72
C GLU A 278 -18.72 33.18 -11.85
N LEU A 279 -18.05 32.03 -11.83
CA LEU A 279 -16.60 31.92 -12.05
C LEU A 279 -16.25 31.99 -13.53
N ARG A 280 -17.11 31.47 -14.41
CA ARG A 280 -16.96 31.54 -15.86
C ARG A 280 -17.14 32.96 -16.37
N ASP A 281 -18.06 33.73 -15.76
CA ASP A 281 -18.24 35.15 -16.03
C ASP A 281 -17.04 36.00 -15.53
N ARG A 282 -16.38 35.58 -14.43
CA ARG A 282 -15.13 36.20 -13.96
C ARG A 282 -13.90 35.82 -14.79
N ASN A 283 -13.80 34.58 -15.26
CA ASN A 283 -12.66 34.11 -16.06
C ASN A 283 -12.58 34.76 -17.44
N ASN A 284 -13.66 35.33 -17.97
CA ASN A 284 -13.62 36.15 -19.18
C ASN A 284 -12.80 37.46 -19.01
N SER A 285 -12.30 37.76 -17.80
CA SER A 285 -11.40 38.89 -17.52
C SER A 285 -10.02 38.47 -16.98
N ILE A 286 -9.70 37.18 -17.00
CA ILE A 286 -8.40 36.63 -16.54
C ILE A 286 -7.85 35.63 -17.56
N ASP A 287 -7.72 36.05 -18.83
CA ASP A 287 -6.96 35.32 -19.85
C ASP A 287 -5.60 35.99 -20.17
N GLU A 288 -5.20 37.04 -19.43
CA GLU A 288 -3.96 37.80 -19.67
C GLU A 288 -2.78 37.46 -18.74
N LEU A 289 -2.85 36.45 -17.86
CA LEU A 289 -1.77 36.13 -16.92
C LEU A 289 -1.26 34.67 -16.96
N GLN A 290 -1.36 34.00 -18.10
CA GLN A 290 -0.72 32.69 -18.31
C GLN A 290 0.27 32.67 -19.46
N ASN A 291 1.16 33.66 -19.52
CA ASN A 291 2.40 33.56 -20.28
C ASN A 291 3.54 34.17 -19.48
N GLU A 292 4.04 33.43 -18.48
CA GLU A 292 5.42 33.51 -18.00
C GLU A 292 5.66 32.34 -17.03
N ASP A 293 5.95 31.17 -17.60
CA ASP A 293 6.79 30.19 -16.91
C ASP A 293 8.23 30.56 -17.24
N ASN A 294 9.00 30.97 -16.22
CA ASN A 294 10.46 30.84 -16.11
C ASN A 294 10.98 31.61 -14.88
N GLY A 295 11.57 30.89 -13.91
CA GLY A 295 12.60 31.46 -13.02
C GLY A 295 12.39 31.23 -11.52
N ASP A 296 13.41 30.62 -10.91
CA ASP A 296 13.64 30.41 -9.47
C ASP A 296 12.82 31.30 -8.52
N HIS A 297 11.81 30.72 -7.89
CA HIS A 297 11.13 31.36 -6.77
C HIS A 297 11.94 31.20 -5.47
N PRO A 298 12.13 32.27 -4.67
CA PRO A 298 12.79 32.24 -3.35
C PRO A 298 12.09 31.32 -2.32
N VAL A 299 10.88 30.86 -2.66
CA VAL A 299 10.09 29.88 -1.94
C VAL A 299 10.77 28.50 -1.95
N THR A 300 11.47 28.12 -3.03
CA THR A 300 12.15 26.82 -3.14
C THR A 300 13.31 26.67 -2.16
N GLU A 301 14.09 27.74 -1.93
CA GLU A 301 15.18 27.75 -0.97
C GLU A 301 14.66 27.66 0.48
N VAL A 302 13.54 28.34 0.76
CA VAL A 302 12.86 28.25 2.05
C VAL A 302 12.30 26.84 2.28
N TYR A 303 11.71 26.21 1.26
CA TYR A 303 11.26 24.81 1.33
C TYR A 303 12.42 23.84 1.57
N GLN A 304 13.56 24.01 0.89
CA GLN A 304 14.75 23.19 1.13
C GLN A 304 15.27 23.34 2.56
N LYS A 305 15.38 24.58 3.07
CA LYS A 305 15.78 24.85 4.47
C LYS A 305 14.80 24.26 5.48
N LEU A 306 13.49 24.37 5.22
CA LEU A 306 12.44 23.77 6.06
C LEU A 306 12.58 22.25 6.10
N THR A 307 12.83 21.63 4.96
CA THR A 307 12.98 20.17 4.83
C THR A 307 14.16 19.66 5.66
N VAL A 308 15.30 20.37 5.62
CA VAL A 308 16.49 20.04 6.43
C VAL A 308 16.22 20.21 7.93
N LEU A 309 15.49 21.25 8.34
CA LEU A 309 15.11 21.46 9.75
C LEU A 309 14.14 20.39 10.23
N GLU A 310 13.18 20.00 9.41
CA GLU A 310 12.27 18.90 9.70
C GLU A 310 13.02 17.57 9.84
N GLU A 311 13.97 17.25 8.97
CA GLU A 311 14.82 16.06 9.12
C GLU A 311 15.58 16.05 10.45
N LYS A 312 16.14 17.21 10.86
CA LYS A 312 16.81 17.34 12.17
C LYS A 312 15.85 17.09 13.32
N LEU A 313 14.64 17.65 13.26
CA LEU A 313 13.61 17.45 14.27
C LEU A 313 13.24 15.96 14.38
N ASN A 314 13.08 15.25 13.27
CA ASN A 314 12.78 13.82 13.28
C ASN A 314 13.88 12.98 13.90
N ARG A 315 15.16 13.31 13.64
CA ARG A 315 16.28 12.65 14.33
C ARG A 315 16.17 12.83 15.84
N LEU A 316 15.75 14.00 16.31
CA LEU A 316 15.54 14.26 17.74
C LEU A 316 14.33 13.49 18.29
N THR A 317 13.22 13.44 17.55
CA THR A 317 12.01 12.71 17.97
C THR A 317 12.25 11.20 18.02
N ALA A 318 12.90 10.62 17.00
CA ALA A 318 13.25 9.21 16.97
C ALA A 318 14.18 8.85 18.14
N ALA A 319 15.17 9.70 18.39
CA ALA A 319 16.07 9.55 19.51
C ALA A 319 15.31 9.67 20.86
N SER A 320 14.35 10.60 20.99
CA SER A 320 13.51 10.73 22.18
C SER A 320 12.68 9.47 22.44
N ASN A 321 12.08 8.88 21.41
CA ASN A 321 11.32 7.64 21.51
C ASN A 321 12.22 6.47 21.97
N GLU A 322 13.42 6.36 21.41
CA GLU A 322 14.41 5.35 21.83
C GLU A 322 14.78 5.51 23.31
N LEU A 323 14.94 6.76 23.77
CA LEU A 323 15.22 7.06 25.17
C LEU A 323 14.05 6.70 26.09
N ASP A 324 12.81 6.93 25.67
CA ASP A 324 11.62 6.54 26.45
C ASP A 324 11.42 5.02 26.47
N GLU A 325 11.75 4.31 25.39
CA GLU A 325 11.78 2.85 25.38
C GLU A 325 12.83 2.30 26.36
N LEU A 326 14.06 2.83 26.33
CA LEU A 326 15.12 2.44 27.26
C LEU A 326 14.74 2.71 28.73
N LYS A 327 14.09 3.84 29.01
CA LYS A 327 13.54 4.13 30.35
C LYS A 327 12.48 3.14 30.77
N ASN A 328 11.56 2.78 29.88
CA ASN A 328 10.52 1.79 30.16
C ASN A 328 11.13 0.41 30.45
N GLN A 329 12.09 -0.03 29.62
CA GLN A 329 12.84 -1.27 29.84
C GLN A 329 13.52 -1.28 31.20
N LEU A 330 14.19 -0.19 31.58
CA LEU A 330 14.85 -0.05 32.88
C LEU A 330 13.84 -0.12 34.04
N LYS A 331 12.69 0.57 33.93
CA LYS A 331 11.60 0.51 34.93
C LYS A 331 11.05 -0.90 35.10
N HIS A 332 10.90 -1.66 34.02
CA HIS A 332 10.45 -3.06 34.08
C HIS A 332 11.51 -3.96 34.73
N LEU A 333 12.78 -3.71 34.46
CA LEU A 333 13.89 -4.45 35.05
C LEU A 333 13.97 -4.18 36.57
N GLU A 334 13.81 -2.94 37.00
CA GLU A 334 13.75 -2.57 38.43
C GLU A 334 12.62 -3.30 39.17
N LYS A 335 11.41 -3.38 38.57
CA LYS A 335 10.31 -4.16 39.14
C LYS A 335 10.61 -5.66 39.24
N ARG A 336 11.26 -6.25 38.22
CA ARG A 336 11.72 -7.65 38.29
C ARG A 336 12.72 -7.81 39.43
N ARG A 337 13.64 -6.87 39.60
CA ARG A 337 14.66 -6.89 40.66
C ARG A 337 14.03 -6.92 42.06
N GLU A 338 12.96 -6.15 42.27
CA GLU A 338 12.19 -6.15 43.52
C GLU A 338 11.50 -7.49 43.76
N ALA A 339 10.85 -8.05 42.74
CA ALA A 339 10.10 -9.31 42.84
C ALA A 339 10.96 -10.53 43.20
N TYR A 340 12.23 -10.56 42.77
CA TYR A 340 13.16 -11.67 42.98
C TYR A 340 14.12 -11.47 44.17
N GLY A 341 14.03 -10.36 44.94
CA GLY A 341 14.77 -10.20 46.21
C GLY A 341 16.31 -10.06 46.06
N PHE A 342 16.77 -9.27 45.09
CA PHE A 342 18.16 -9.26 44.59
C PHE A 342 19.25 -8.57 45.43
N SER A 343 18.95 -8.01 46.60
CA SER A 343 19.89 -7.20 47.40
C SER A 343 21.13 -7.97 47.91
N ARG A 344 21.15 -9.31 47.84
CA ARG A 344 22.29 -10.16 48.25
C ARG A 344 23.39 -10.34 47.19
N HIS A 345 23.14 -10.09 45.90
CA HIS A 345 24.06 -10.45 44.79
C HIS A 345 24.80 -9.26 44.16
N GLU A 346 24.46 -8.03 44.53
CA GLU A 346 24.92 -6.78 43.90
C GLU A 346 26.43 -6.49 44.06
N LYS A 347 27.07 -7.04 45.12
CA LYS A 347 28.46 -6.73 45.49
C LYS A 347 29.53 -7.43 44.62
N LYS A 348 29.21 -8.49 43.88
CA LYS A 348 30.23 -9.26 43.11
C LYS A 348 30.46 -8.80 41.67
N ILE A 349 29.48 -8.14 41.03
CA ILE A 349 29.49 -7.95 39.55
C ILE A 349 29.56 -6.48 39.13
N SER A 350 29.03 -5.55 39.95
CA SER A 350 28.92 -4.11 39.63
C SER A 350 30.26 -3.39 39.37
N ARG A 351 31.40 -3.92 39.83
CA ARG A 351 32.71 -3.26 39.72
C ARG A 351 33.38 -3.32 38.33
N ARG A 352 32.83 -3.99 37.31
CA ARG A 352 33.63 -4.40 36.12
C ARG A 352 33.14 -3.97 34.74
N VAL A 353 32.05 -3.20 34.61
CA VAL A 353 31.52 -2.79 33.28
C VAL A 353 31.46 -1.27 33.17
N THR A 354 32.27 -0.71 32.28
CA THR A 354 32.43 0.75 32.08
C THR A 354 31.92 1.26 30.74
N ARG A 355 31.64 0.38 29.76
CA ARG A 355 31.14 0.75 28.42
C ARG A 355 29.95 -0.12 28.01
N SER A 356 28.93 0.51 27.40
CA SER A 356 27.70 -0.14 26.94
C SER A 356 27.96 -1.30 25.96
N GLU A 357 28.82 -1.12 24.96
CA GLU A 357 29.14 -2.17 23.97
C GLU A 357 29.77 -3.42 24.60
N LYS A 358 30.60 -3.24 25.63
CA LYS A 358 31.18 -4.35 26.39
C LYS A 358 30.15 -5.04 27.28
N ALA A 359 29.14 -4.32 27.77
CA ALA A 359 28.01 -4.89 28.49
C ALA A 359 27.15 -5.76 27.57
N LYS A 360 26.83 -5.25 26.37
CA LYS A 360 26.02 -5.95 25.36
C LYS A 360 26.65 -7.26 24.90
N ARG A 361 27.93 -7.24 24.52
CA ARG A 361 28.65 -8.48 24.11
C ARG A 361 28.68 -9.54 25.20
N LYS A 362 28.74 -9.13 26.47
CA LYS A 362 28.69 -10.05 27.62
C LYS A 362 27.28 -10.58 27.85
N LEU A 363 26.28 -9.72 27.73
CA LEU A 363 24.86 -10.09 27.80
C LEU A 363 24.53 -11.15 26.74
N ASP A 364 24.85 -10.87 25.47
CA ASP A 364 24.56 -11.76 24.34
C ASP A 364 25.19 -13.15 24.55
N PHE A 365 26.45 -13.20 24.97
CA PHE A 365 27.16 -14.45 25.25
C PHE A 365 26.50 -15.27 26.38
N LEU A 366 26.14 -14.63 27.49
CA LEU A 366 25.54 -15.34 28.64
C LEU A 366 24.09 -15.73 28.39
N SER A 367 23.31 -14.90 27.67
CA SER A 367 21.95 -15.22 27.23
C SER A 367 21.94 -16.43 26.29
N GLU A 368 22.84 -16.46 25.29
CA GLU A 368 23.00 -17.61 24.39
C GLU A 368 23.37 -18.88 25.18
N LEU A 369 24.27 -18.77 26.16
CA LEU A 369 24.68 -19.90 26.99
C LEU A 369 23.56 -20.41 27.91
N SER A 370 22.74 -19.50 28.46
CA SER A 370 21.57 -19.85 29.29
C SER A 370 20.52 -20.63 28.49
N VAL A 371 20.18 -20.16 27.29
CA VAL A 371 19.19 -20.82 26.41
C VAL A 371 19.63 -22.23 26.03
N ARG A 372 20.93 -22.43 25.76
CA ARG A 372 21.46 -23.77 25.44
C ARG A 372 21.42 -24.71 26.64
N LEU A 373 21.78 -24.21 27.83
CA LEU A 373 21.72 -25.00 29.06
C LEU A 373 20.29 -25.42 29.42
N GLU A 374 19.30 -24.55 29.20
CA GLU A 374 17.87 -24.88 29.36
C GLU A 374 17.40 -25.96 28.38
N ARG A 375 17.96 -26.00 27.18
CA ARG A 375 17.71 -27.05 26.17
C ARG A 375 18.47 -28.35 26.44
N GLY A 376 19.23 -28.42 27.53
CA GLY A 376 20.03 -29.60 27.89
C GLY A 376 21.33 -29.76 27.08
N GLU A 377 21.70 -28.76 26.27
CA GLU A 377 22.93 -28.80 25.48
C GLU A 377 24.14 -28.42 26.34
N MET A 378 25.10 -29.34 26.47
CA MET A 378 26.35 -29.06 27.18
C MET A 378 27.25 -28.15 26.33
N PRO A 379 27.68 -26.98 26.83
CA PRO A 379 28.60 -26.12 26.11
C PRO A 379 29.97 -26.79 26.00
N GLY A 380 30.62 -26.69 24.83
CA GLY A 380 31.96 -27.27 24.61
C GLY A 380 33.04 -26.69 25.54
N LEU A 381 34.13 -27.44 25.73
CA LEU A 381 35.23 -27.13 26.67
C LEU A 381 35.77 -25.69 26.54
N PHE A 382 35.89 -25.17 25.31
CA PHE A 382 36.33 -23.79 25.08
C PHE A 382 35.38 -22.73 25.68
N ARG A 383 34.06 -22.94 25.62
CA ARG A 383 33.08 -22.01 26.18
C ARG A 383 33.04 -22.09 27.70
N GLN A 384 33.20 -23.30 28.27
CA GLN A 384 33.33 -23.50 29.72
C GLN A 384 34.60 -22.83 30.25
N LEU A 385 35.72 -22.99 29.54
CA LEU A 385 36.99 -22.34 29.85
C LEU A 385 36.89 -20.81 29.71
N PHE A 386 36.18 -20.32 28.69
CA PHE A 386 35.93 -18.88 28.52
C PHE A 386 35.07 -18.31 29.65
N LEU A 387 34.06 -19.05 30.13
CA LEU A 387 33.28 -18.69 31.33
C LEU A 387 34.18 -18.54 32.57
N LEU A 388 35.07 -19.51 32.79
CA LEU A 388 36.04 -19.51 33.88
C LEU A 388 37.09 -18.39 33.76
N ILE A 389 37.63 -18.13 32.57
CA ILE A 389 38.73 -17.17 32.38
C ILE A 389 38.20 -15.73 32.28
N ALA A 390 37.22 -15.49 31.41
CA ALA A 390 36.72 -14.14 31.13
C ALA A 390 35.73 -13.65 32.20
N TYR A 391 35.05 -14.56 32.89
CA TYR A 391 34.01 -14.23 33.87
C TYR A 391 34.30 -14.73 35.30
N ARG A 392 35.34 -15.57 35.50
CA ARG A 392 35.70 -16.15 36.81
C ARG A 392 34.54 -16.86 37.49
N GLU A 393 33.73 -17.55 36.69
CA GLU A 393 32.55 -18.28 37.15
C GLU A 393 32.59 -19.73 36.67
N SER A 394 32.15 -20.65 37.54
CA SER A 394 32.01 -22.07 37.17
C SER A 394 30.68 -22.30 36.47
N LEU A 395 30.62 -23.36 35.65
CA LEU A 395 29.40 -23.72 34.93
C LEU A 395 28.24 -24.03 35.90
N ASP A 396 28.54 -24.68 37.03
CA ASP A 396 27.54 -25.00 38.06
C ASP A 396 27.00 -23.75 38.75
N ASN A 397 27.88 -22.79 39.09
CA ASN A 397 27.43 -21.54 39.71
C ASN A 397 26.66 -20.67 38.70
N PHE A 398 26.99 -20.73 37.41
CA PHE A 398 26.20 -20.09 36.34
C PHE A 398 24.85 -20.78 36.13
N ARG A 399 24.73 -22.09 36.29
CA ARG A 399 23.42 -22.78 36.26
C ARG A 399 22.50 -22.31 37.38
N THR A 400 23.04 -22.08 38.58
CA THR A 400 22.24 -21.64 39.73
C THR A 400 21.96 -20.13 39.72
N ASN A 401 22.92 -19.31 39.27
CA ASN A 401 22.87 -17.85 39.40
C ASN A 401 22.92 -17.09 38.06
N GLY A 402 22.90 -17.78 36.91
CA GLY A 402 23.13 -17.17 35.58
C GLY A 402 22.06 -16.15 35.18
N ILE A 403 20.81 -16.41 35.53
CA ILE A 403 19.69 -15.46 35.33
C ILE A 403 19.97 -14.14 36.05
N CYS A 404 20.48 -14.21 37.29
CA CYS A 404 20.88 -13.04 38.06
C CYS A 404 21.96 -12.23 37.33
N GLN A 405 22.97 -12.92 36.79
CA GLN A 405 24.09 -12.28 36.09
C GLN A 405 23.66 -11.61 34.78
N ILE A 406 22.76 -12.25 34.03
CA ILE A 406 22.17 -11.70 32.80
C ILE A 406 21.40 -10.42 33.11
N LEU A 407 20.51 -10.46 34.12
CA LEU A 407 19.72 -9.29 34.54
C LEU A 407 20.60 -8.12 34.99
N PHE A 408 21.69 -8.38 35.72
CA PHE A 408 22.64 -7.32 36.12
C PHE A 408 23.39 -6.71 34.93
N LEU A 409 23.76 -7.51 33.93
CA LEU A 409 24.40 -7.01 32.72
C LEU A 409 23.44 -6.22 31.84
N GLU A 410 22.17 -6.62 31.81
CA GLU A 410 21.09 -5.90 31.14
C GLU A 410 20.86 -4.54 31.80
N GLU A 411 20.82 -4.47 33.14
CA GLU A 411 20.76 -3.22 33.91
C GLU A 411 21.97 -2.32 33.63
N ALA A 412 23.18 -2.88 33.65
CA ALA A 412 24.41 -2.14 33.36
C ALA A 412 24.43 -1.59 31.92
N TYR A 413 23.98 -2.38 30.95
CA TYR A 413 23.83 -1.96 29.55
C TYR A 413 22.88 -0.77 29.42
N LEU A 414 21.68 -0.88 30.01
CA LEU A 414 20.66 0.18 29.98
C LEU A 414 21.14 1.45 30.68
N ARG A 415 21.74 1.35 31.88
CA ARG A 415 22.26 2.50 32.63
C ARG A 415 23.42 3.20 31.92
N LEU A 416 24.34 2.43 31.32
CA LEU A 416 25.45 3.00 30.55
C LEU A 416 24.97 3.62 29.23
N GLY A 417 23.94 3.04 28.60
CA GLY A 417 23.27 3.63 27.43
C GLY A 417 22.62 4.98 27.74
N LEU A 418 21.91 5.09 28.87
CA LEU A 418 21.33 6.36 29.34
C LEU A 418 22.40 7.40 29.69
N LYS A 419 23.53 6.99 30.30
CA LYS A 419 24.66 7.89 30.60
C LYS A 419 25.36 8.41 29.34
N SER A 420 25.60 7.56 28.33
CA SER A 420 26.18 8.01 27.06
C SER A 420 25.27 8.98 26.34
N TRP A 421 23.95 8.74 26.42
CA TRP A 421 22.92 9.63 25.90
C TRP A 421 22.95 11.03 26.55
N ASN A 422 22.97 11.09 27.88
CA ASN A 422 23.07 12.35 28.63
C ASN A 422 24.38 13.11 28.36
N GLY A 423 25.49 12.40 28.11
CA GLY A 423 26.76 13.00 27.68
C GLY A 423 26.68 13.60 26.27
N CYS A 424 26.04 12.90 25.33
CA CYS A 424 25.80 13.38 23.97
C CYS A 424 24.90 14.62 23.92
N LEU A 425 23.86 14.69 24.78
CA LEU A 425 23.00 15.87 24.90
C LEU A 425 23.79 17.09 25.40
N LYS A 426 24.60 16.93 26.46
CA LYS A 426 25.44 18.01 27.00
C LYS A 426 26.45 18.54 25.98
N MET A 427 27.03 17.68 25.16
CA MET A 427 27.98 18.10 24.11
C MET A 427 27.31 18.82 22.91
N LYS A 428 26.06 18.49 22.58
CA LYS A 428 25.35 19.10 21.44
C LYS A 428 24.64 20.42 21.79
N ILE A 429 24.23 20.60 23.04
CA ILE A 429 23.58 21.84 23.52
C ILE A 429 24.60 23.00 23.69
N TRP A 430 25.90 22.70 23.79
CA TRP A 430 26.97 23.71 23.92
C TRP A 430 27.67 24.09 22.61
N LYS A 431 27.22 23.56 21.46
CA LYS A 431 27.82 23.82 20.14
C LYS A 431 26.91 24.55 19.15
N HIS A 432 25.75 25.05 19.59
CA HIS A 432 24.86 25.87 18.78
C HIS A 432 24.33 27.06 19.57
#